data_AF-A0A941ZWV6-F1
#
_entry.id   AF-A0A941ZWV6-F1
#
_cell.length_a   1.000
_cell.length_b   1.000
_cell.length_c   1.000
_cell.angle_alpha   90.00
_cell.angle_beta   90.00
_cell.angle_gamma   90.00
#
_symmetry.space_group_name_H-M   'P 1'
#
loop_
_entity.id
_entity.type
_entity.pdbx_description
1 polymer ?
#
loop_
_entity_poly.entity_id
_entity_poly.type
_entity_poly.pdbx_seq_one_letter_code
_entity_poly.pdbx_strand_id
1 'polypeptide(L)'
;MSVREGNLEPPTRHPIDWKNPDYYHEGALLTELERVFDICHGCRRCLSLCNAFPTLFDLMDDSATGEVDGVAKDKYWAVVDQCYLCDVCFMTKCPYVPPHPWNLDFPHLMLRAKAIKFKKGQVPFRDKLLASTDALGKLLAIPVVAQTVNAASKNQALRSGLDKVLKIHHDRQLPDYAPQRFRASARTQAQFPVRDGQRAPGKVAIFSTCYINYHEPGIGHDLLKILAHNEVPTILVEREACCGMPKLEL
;
A
#
# COMPACT_ATOMS: atom_id res chain seq x y z
N MET A 1 -26.26 -22.39 12.62
CA MET A 1 -25.00 -22.49 11.84
C MET A 1 -23.89 -22.77 12.83
N SER A 2 -23.14 -23.86 12.66
CA SER A 2 -22.05 -24.19 13.59
C SER A 2 -21.02 -23.05 13.59
N VAL A 3 -20.75 -22.47 14.74
CA VAL A 3 -19.69 -21.46 14.92
C VAL A 3 -18.36 -22.20 14.74
N ARG A 4 -17.86 -22.23 13.50
CA ARG A 4 -16.49 -22.64 13.20
C ARG A 4 -15.58 -21.46 13.53
N GLU A 5 -14.36 -21.74 14.01
CA GLU A 5 -13.33 -20.71 14.17
C GLU A 5 -13.18 -19.97 12.82
N GLY A 6 -13.35 -18.64 12.81
CA GLY A 6 -13.19 -17.85 11.60
C GLY A 6 -11.76 -17.95 11.06
N ASN A 7 -11.57 -17.67 9.76
CA ASN A 7 -10.31 -17.77 9.00
C ASN A 7 -9.97 -19.16 8.39
N LEU A 8 -10.92 -20.09 8.30
CA LEU A 8 -10.78 -21.35 7.54
C LEU A 8 -11.33 -21.28 6.12
N GLU A 9 -12.10 -20.24 5.82
CA GLU A 9 -12.66 -19.94 4.50
C GLU A 9 -12.23 -18.53 4.10
N PRO A 10 -12.16 -18.21 2.79
CA PRO A 10 -11.88 -16.86 2.33
C PRO A 10 -12.86 -15.85 2.95
N PRO A 11 -12.37 -14.73 3.51
CA PRO A 11 -13.25 -13.74 4.12
C PRO A 11 -14.16 -13.10 3.08
N THR A 12 -15.38 -12.76 3.48
CA THR A 12 -16.25 -11.91 2.67
C THR A 12 -15.76 -10.47 2.81
N ARG A 13 -15.46 -9.80 1.70
CA ARG A 13 -15.10 -8.37 1.71
C ARG A 13 -16.19 -7.51 1.13
N HIS A 14 -16.68 -6.57 1.95
CA HIS A 14 -17.68 -5.60 1.54
C HIS A 14 -17.02 -4.42 0.79
N PRO A 15 -17.67 -3.89 -0.26
CA PRO A 15 -17.21 -2.66 -0.90
C PRO A 15 -17.14 -1.50 0.09
N ILE A 16 -16.14 -0.63 -0.07
CA ILE A 16 -15.99 0.58 0.74
C ILE A 16 -17.10 1.56 0.35
N ASP A 17 -17.92 1.97 1.32
CA ASP A 17 -19.02 2.92 1.14
C ASP A 17 -18.56 4.39 1.19
N TRP A 18 -17.53 4.73 0.41
CA TRP A 18 -16.88 6.06 0.45
C TRP A 18 -17.75 7.20 -0.08
N LYS A 19 -18.87 6.87 -0.73
CA LYS A 19 -19.85 7.84 -1.25
C LYS A 19 -20.88 8.26 -0.21
N ASN A 20 -21.02 7.49 0.86
CA ASN A 20 -21.89 7.83 1.97
C ASN A 20 -21.34 9.05 2.71
N PRO A 21 -22.15 10.10 2.97
CA PRO A 21 -21.73 11.26 3.73
C PRO A 21 -21.09 10.92 5.08
N ASP A 22 -21.60 9.87 5.74
CA ASP A 22 -21.11 9.41 7.06
C ASP A 22 -19.73 8.77 6.99
N TYR A 23 -19.24 8.40 5.80
CA TYR A 23 -17.89 7.86 5.63
C TYR A 23 -16.82 8.82 6.19
N TYR A 24 -17.04 10.13 6.05
CA TYR A 24 -16.13 11.16 6.55
C TYR A 24 -16.49 11.71 7.93
N HIS A 25 -17.45 11.11 8.63
CA HIS A 25 -17.86 11.55 9.96
C HIS A 25 -16.88 11.02 11.03
N GLU A 26 -16.04 11.90 11.56
CA GLU A 26 -14.97 11.52 12.51
C GLU A 26 -15.50 10.91 13.81
N GLY A 27 -16.59 11.42 14.37
CA GLY A 27 -17.16 10.83 15.59
C GLY A 27 -17.55 9.37 15.39
N ALA A 28 -18.10 9.04 14.21
CA ALA A 28 -18.49 7.67 13.87
C ALA A 28 -17.25 6.79 13.58
N LEU A 29 -16.20 7.38 12.99
CA LEU A 29 -14.90 6.71 12.87
C LEU A 29 -14.32 6.36 14.24
N LEU A 30 -14.27 7.31 15.17
CA LEU A 30 -13.66 7.11 16.49
C LEU A 30 -14.41 6.06 17.31
N THR A 31 -15.75 6.03 17.23
CA THR A 31 -16.56 4.96 17.84
C THR A 31 -16.22 3.59 17.25
N GLU A 32 -16.04 3.51 15.93
CA GLU A 32 -15.70 2.24 15.28
C GLU A 32 -14.24 1.81 15.53
N LEU A 33 -13.31 2.76 15.63
CA LEU A 33 -11.93 2.51 16.06
C LEU A 33 -11.90 1.93 17.46
N GLU A 34 -12.64 2.53 18.40
CA GLU A 34 -12.75 2.04 19.78
C GLU A 34 -13.26 0.59 19.83
N ARG A 35 -14.35 0.29 19.11
CA ARG A 35 -14.90 -1.08 19.01
C ARG A 35 -13.90 -2.08 18.42
N VAL A 36 -13.24 -1.73 17.32
CA VAL A 36 -12.29 -2.63 16.66
C VAL A 36 -11.04 -2.81 17.51
N PHE A 37 -10.58 -1.76 18.18
CA PHE A 37 -9.40 -1.80 19.04
C PHE A 37 -9.63 -2.64 20.29
N ASP A 38 -10.81 -2.56 20.89
CA ASP A 38 -11.26 -3.44 21.98
C ASP A 38 -11.20 -4.91 21.56
N ILE A 39 -11.81 -5.26 20.42
CA ILE A 39 -11.79 -6.62 19.87
C ILE A 39 -10.35 -7.09 19.57
N CYS A 40 -9.53 -6.21 18.99
CA CYS A 40 -8.13 -6.52 18.71
C CYS A 40 -7.35 -6.77 20.00
N HIS A 41 -7.53 -5.92 21.02
CA HIS A 41 -6.89 -6.02 22.32
C HIS A 41 -7.26 -7.32 23.04
N GLY A 42 -8.53 -7.74 22.98
CA GLY A 42 -8.98 -9.00 23.58
C GLY A 42 -8.38 -10.25 22.93
N CYS A 43 -8.07 -10.23 21.62
CA CYS A 43 -7.57 -11.42 20.92
C CYS A 43 -6.05 -11.47 20.70
N ARG A 44 -5.40 -10.31 20.53
CA ARG A 44 -3.97 -10.10 20.25
C ARG A 44 -3.29 -10.96 19.16
N ARG A 45 -4.05 -11.72 18.36
CA ARG A 45 -3.52 -12.67 17.36
C ARG A 45 -2.65 -12.02 16.27
N CYS A 46 -2.80 -10.72 16.05
CA CYS A 46 -2.13 -9.98 14.99
C CYS A 46 -0.79 -9.33 15.40
N LEU A 47 -0.35 -9.50 16.65
CA LEU A 47 0.86 -8.87 17.22
C LEU A 47 2.08 -8.96 16.29
N SER A 48 2.33 -10.12 15.70
CA SER A 48 3.53 -10.39 14.91
C SER A 48 3.43 -9.97 13.44
N LEU A 49 2.36 -9.30 13.01
CA LEU A 49 2.14 -9.00 11.59
C LEU A 49 2.75 -7.67 11.15
N CYS A 50 2.57 -6.63 11.94
CA CYS A 50 3.00 -5.27 11.63
C CYS A 50 2.99 -4.40 12.90
N ASN A 51 3.57 -3.20 12.81
CA ASN A 51 3.69 -2.29 13.95
C ASN A 51 2.36 -1.70 14.44
N ALA A 52 1.27 -1.77 13.66
CA ALA A 52 -0.03 -1.26 14.12
C ALA A 52 -0.52 -2.00 15.38
N PHE A 53 -0.27 -3.31 15.48
CA PHE A 53 -0.77 -4.11 16.58
C PHE A 53 0.05 -3.95 17.87
N PRO A 54 1.40 -3.99 17.87
CA PRO A 54 2.19 -3.59 19.03
C PRO A 54 1.82 -2.19 19.52
N THR A 55 1.76 -1.17 18.64
CA THR A 55 1.35 0.19 19.04
C THR A 55 -0.06 0.21 19.64
N LEU A 56 -1.00 -0.57 19.09
CA LEU A 56 -2.33 -0.71 19.67
C LEU A 56 -2.23 -1.32 21.07
N PHE A 57 -1.57 -2.47 21.24
CA PHE A 57 -1.53 -3.15 22.54
C PHE A 57 -0.78 -2.35 23.60
N ASP A 58 0.33 -1.71 23.25
CA ASP A 58 1.09 -0.85 24.16
C ASP A 58 0.22 0.31 24.68
N LEU A 59 -0.61 0.92 23.83
CA LEU A 59 -1.52 1.99 24.27
C LEU A 59 -2.52 1.53 25.33
N MET A 60 -2.98 0.29 25.26
CA MET A 60 -3.94 -0.27 26.22
C MET A 60 -3.22 -0.77 27.48
N ASP A 61 -2.08 -1.45 27.31
CA ASP A 61 -1.29 -1.97 28.44
C ASP A 61 -0.74 -0.83 29.31
N ASP A 62 -0.39 0.31 28.71
CA ASP A 62 0.07 1.52 29.41
C ASP A 62 -1.09 2.41 29.91
N SER A 63 -2.35 2.04 29.63
CA SER A 63 -3.54 2.79 30.05
C SER A 63 -3.85 2.56 31.53
N ALA A 64 -4.55 3.50 32.16
CA ALA A 64 -4.87 3.40 33.59
C ALA A 64 -5.79 2.20 33.94
N THR A 65 -6.60 1.75 32.99
CA THR A 65 -7.53 0.62 33.16
C THR A 65 -6.98 -0.68 32.61
N GLY A 66 -5.90 -0.63 31.80
CA GLY A 66 -5.44 -1.75 31.00
C GLY A 66 -6.31 -2.05 29.78
N GLU A 67 -7.35 -1.25 29.55
CA GLU A 67 -8.39 -1.47 28.53
C GLU A 67 -8.53 -0.24 27.63
N VAL A 68 -9.33 -0.37 26.56
CA VAL A 68 -9.52 0.69 25.56
C VAL A 68 -10.14 1.97 26.12
N ASP A 69 -10.95 1.87 27.18
CA ASP A 69 -11.63 3.00 27.82
C ASP A 69 -10.66 3.96 28.54
N GLY A 70 -9.48 3.45 28.93
CA GLY A 70 -8.37 4.22 29.49
C GLY A 70 -7.54 4.97 28.45
N VAL A 71 -7.80 4.78 27.14
CA VAL A 71 -7.00 5.36 26.05
C VAL A 71 -7.68 6.60 25.48
N ALA A 72 -6.96 7.72 25.47
CA ALA A 72 -7.46 8.95 24.87
C ALA A 72 -7.60 8.81 23.33
N LYS A 73 -8.74 9.25 22.78
CA LYS A 73 -9.10 9.06 21.37
C LYS A 73 -8.10 9.69 20.38
N ASP A 74 -7.37 10.72 20.77
CA ASP A 74 -6.30 11.31 19.96
C ASP A 74 -5.12 10.35 19.75
N LYS A 75 -4.91 9.37 20.65
CA LYS A 75 -3.86 8.36 20.52
C LYS A 75 -4.17 7.29 19.49
N TYR A 76 -5.43 7.09 19.10
CA TYR A 76 -5.82 6.10 18.10
C TYR A 76 -5.12 6.32 16.75
N TRP A 77 -4.81 7.57 16.43
CA TRP A 77 -4.10 7.93 15.20
C TRP A 77 -2.68 7.34 15.12
N ALA A 78 -2.03 7.06 16.26
CA ALA A 78 -0.74 6.40 16.28
C ALA A 78 -0.83 4.98 15.70
N VAL A 79 -1.92 4.25 15.96
CA VAL A 79 -2.19 2.94 15.38
C VAL A 79 -2.49 3.06 13.89
N VAL A 80 -3.31 4.03 13.50
CA VAL A 80 -3.67 4.30 12.09
C VAL A 80 -2.43 4.54 11.24
N ASP A 81 -1.46 5.31 11.76
CA ASP A 81 -0.24 5.67 11.05
C ASP A 81 0.70 4.47 10.82
N GLN A 82 0.58 3.40 11.61
CA GLN A 82 1.38 2.17 11.46
C GLN A 82 0.76 1.13 10.51
N CYS A 83 -0.50 1.32 10.09
CA CYS A 83 -1.13 0.42 9.13
C CYS A 83 -0.73 0.81 7.70
N TYR A 84 -0.12 -0.13 6.96
CA TYR A 84 0.28 0.02 5.55
C TYR A 84 -0.63 -0.73 4.57
N LEU A 85 -1.90 -0.99 4.96
CA LEU A 85 -2.96 -1.52 4.11
C LEU A 85 -2.63 -2.81 3.31
N CYS A 86 -1.82 -3.71 3.88
CA CYS A 86 -1.43 -4.96 3.22
C CYS A 86 -2.48 -6.09 3.25
N ASP A 87 -3.57 -5.89 3.98
CA ASP A 87 -4.65 -6.86 4.19
C ASP A 87 -4.27 -8.20 4.84
N VAL A 88 -3.02 -8.43 5.24
CA VAL A 88 -2.58 -9.71 5.82
C VAL A 88 -3.39 -10.07 7.08
N CYS A 89 -3.67 -9.09 7.95
CA CYS A 89 -4.47 -9.31 9.16
C CYS A 89 -5.90 -9.75 8.83
N PHE A 90 -6.52 -9.16 7.81
CA PHE A 90 -7.86 -9.47 7.35
C PHE A 90 -7.92 -10.81 6.62
N MET A 91 -7.00 -11.05 5.69
CA MET A 91 -7.04 -12.22 4.80
C MET A 91 -6.60 -13.52 5.46
N THR A 92 -5.76 -13.45 6.50
CA THR A 92 -5.03 -14.65 6.96
C THR A 92 -4.96 -14.85 8.47
N LYS A 93 -5.42 -13.91 9.31
CA LYS A 93 -5.25 -14.03 10.77
C LYS A 93 -6.50 -13.75 11.59
N CYS A 94 -7.30 -12.76 11.22
CA CYS A 94 -8.42 -12.33 12.05
C CYS A 94 -9.57 -13.34 11.96
N PRO A 95 -10.03 -13.92 13.09
CA PRO A 95 -11.16 -14.84 13.10
C PRO A 95 -12.52 -14.13 13.08
N TYR A 96 -12.53 -12.79 13.12
CA TYR A 96 -13.72 -11.96 13.30
C TYR A 96 -14.11 -11.16 12.06
N VAL A 97 -13.49 -11.50 10.93
CA VAL A 97 -13.82 -10.97 9.60
C VAL A 97 -15.19 -11.47 9.13
N PRO A 98 -15.85 -10.77 8.18
CA PRO A 98 -17.15 -11.19 7.68
C PRO A 98 -17.06 -12.59 7.05
N PRO A 99 -18.04 -13.48 7.30
CA PRO A 99 -19.39 -13.20 7.81
C PRO A 99 -19.54 -13.25 9.35
N HIS A 100 -18.46 -13.24 10.12
CA HIS A 100 -18.56 -13.19 11.58
C HIS A 100 -19.38 -11.96 12.04
N PRO A 101 -20.24 -12.08 13.07
CA PRO A 101 -21.12 -10.98 13.51
C PRO A 101 -20.39 -9.68 13.88
N TRP A 102 -19.11 -9.75 14.28
CA TRP A 102 -18.30 -8.57 14.60
C TRP A 102 -17.80 -7.80 13.37
N ASN A 103 -17.91 -8.39 12.16
CA ASN A 103 -17.71 -7.72 10.88
C ASN A 103 -16.41 -6.88 10.81
N LEU A 104 -15.30 -7.43 11.31
CA LEU A 104 -14.07 -6.66 11.51
C LEU A 104 -13.27 -6.57 10.20
N ASP A 105 -13.11 -5.37 9.66
CA ASP A 105 -12.21 -5.06 8.54
C ASP A 105 -11.23 -3.96 8.94
N PHE A 106 -10.14 -4.38 9.58
CA PHE A 106 -9.14 -3.47 10.13
C PHE A 106 -8.53 -2.58 9.03
N PRO A 107 -8.05 -3.11 7.88
CA PRO A 107 -7.48 -2.27 6.83
C PRO A 107 -8.47 -1.25 6.25
N HIS A 108 -9.74 -1.61 6.01
CA HIS A 108 -10.72 -0.64 5.53
C HIS A 108 -11.01 0.45 6.55
N LEU A 109 -11.01 0.13 7.85
CA LEU A 109 -11.16 1.13 8.91
C LEU A 109 -9.96 2.09 8.95
N MET A 110 -8.74 1.57 8.81
CA MET A 110 -7.53 2.40 8.73
C MET A 110 -7.55 3.30 7.48
N LEU A 111 -8.01 2.78 6.35
CA LEU A 111 -8.20 3.55 5.12
C LEU A 111 -9.22 4.68 5.30
N ARG A 112 -10.33 4.42 6.00
CA ARG A 112 -11.32 5.46 6.35
C ARG A 112 -10.70 6.54 7.22
N ALA A 113 -9.91 6.15 8.23
CA ALA A 113 -9.21 7.10 9.09
C ALA A 113 -8.25 7.99 8.30
N LYS A 114 -7.39 7.39 7.47
CA LYS A 114 -6.46 8.10 6.59
C LYS A 114 -7.19 9.06 5.63
N ALA A 115 -8.27 8.62 5.00
CA ALA A 115 -9.11 9.49 4.17
C ALA A 115 -9.67 10.72 4.91
N ILE A 116 -10.11 10.57 6.16
CA ILE A 116 -10.55 11.69 7.01
C ILE A 116 -9.37 12.62 7.34
N LYS A 117 -8.21 12.06 7.74
CA LYS A 117 -6.97 12.80 8.02
C LYS A 117 -6.53 13.64 6.81
N PHE A 118 -6.56 13.06 5.60
CA PHE A 118 -6.29 13.75 4.36
C PHE A 118 -7.26 14.89 4.08
N LYS A 119 -8.57 14.66 4.21
CA LYS A 119 -9.61 15.67 3.99
C LYS A 119 -9.49 16.86 4.94
N LYS A 120 -9.05 16.62 6.18
CA LYS A 120 -8.77 17.66 7.18
C LYS A 120 -7.46 18.42 6.95
N GLY A 121 -6.66 18.03 5.96
CA GLY A 121 -5.36 18.66 5.69
C GLY A 121 -4.28 18.31 6.72
N GLN A 122 -4.48 17.27 7.54
CA GLN A 122 -3.57 16.86 8.61
C GLN A 122 -2.37 16.03 8.12
N VAL A 123 -2.26 15.84 6.79
CA VAL A 123 -1.21 15.06 6.16
C VAL A 123 -0.03 15.96 5.80
N PRO A 124 1.18 15.65 6.30
CA PRO A 124 2.39 16.42 5.99
C PRO A 124 2.66 16.55 4.49
N PHE A 125 3.26 17.67 4.09
CA PHE A 125 3.70 17.87 2.70
C PHE A 125 4.65 16.77 2.22
N ARG A 126 5.54 16.31 3.10
CA ARG A 126 6.46 15.19 2.84
C ARG A 126 5.70 13.97 2.30
N ASP A 127 4.63 13.56 2.98
CA ASP A 127 3.92 12.33 2.62
C ASP A 127 3.21 12.48 1.28
N LYS A 128 2.61 13.66 1.03
CA LYS A 128 2.02 14.00 -0.28
C LYS A 128 3.05 13.96 -1.41
N LEU A 129 4.26 14.46 -1.15
CA LEU A 129 5.37 14.42 -2.11
C LEU A 129 5.78 12.98 -2.40
N LEU A 130 6.09 12.19 -1.37
CA LEU A 130 6.57 10.81 -1.51
C LEU A 130 5.51 9.86 -2.11
N ALA A 131 4.23 10.08 -1.81
CA ALA A 131 3.12 9.32 -2.40
C ALA A 131 2.85 9.67 -3.87
N SER A 132 3.40 10.77 -4.38
CA SER A 132 3.23 11.22 -5.77
C SER A 132 4.20 10.53 -6.73
N THR A 133 4.29 9.21 -6.64
CA THR A 133 5.28 8.37 -7.35
C THR A 133 5.30 8.56 -8.87
N ASP A 134 4.14 8.68 -9.51
CA ASP A 134 4.09 8.90 -10.97
C ASP A 134 4.59 10.30 -11.37
N ALA A 135 4.26 11.33 -10.59
CA ALA A 135 4.75 12.69 -10.84
C ALA A 135 6.27 12.78 -10.60
N LEU A 136 6.75 12.18 -9.49
CA LEU A 136 8.18 12.06 -9.20
C LEU A 136 8.90 11.27 -10.29
N GLY A 137 8.37 10.14 -10.73
CA GLY A 137 8.95 9.34 -11.80
C GLY A 137 9.05 10.09 -13.12
N LYS A 138 8.02 10.87 -13.50
CA LYS A 138 8.05 11.71 -14.71
C LYS A 138 9.12 12.79 -14.66
N LEU A 139 9.44 13.31 -13.48
CA LEU A 139 10.45 14.36 -13.29
C LEU A 139 11.87 13.79 -13.12
N LEU A 140 12.01 12.79 -12.25
CA LEU A 140 13.30 12.29 -11.80
C LEU A 140 13.89 11.24 -12.75
N ALA A 141 13.08 10.53 -13.54
CA ALA A 141 13.55 9.61 -14.59
C ALA A 141 13.85 10.31 -15.93
N ILE A 142 14.28 11.57 -15.91
CA ILE A 142 14.84 12.27 -17.07
C ILE A 142 16.35 11.98 -17.07
N PRO A 143 17.00 11.53 -18.16
CA PRO A 143 18.35 10.93 -18.12
C PRO A 143 19.39 11.66 -17.26
N VAL A 144 19.57 12.97 -17.45
CA VAL A 144 20.55 13.79 -16.71
C VAL A 144 20.09 14.03 -15.25
N VAL A 145 18.78 14.19 -15.05
CA VAL A 145 18.19 14.33 -13.70
C VAL A 145 18.37 13.04 -12.92
N ALA A 146 18.09 11.89 -13.54
CA ALA A 146 18.24 10.57 -12.93
C ALA A 146 19.67 10.33 -12.48
N GLN A 147 20.66 10.61 -13.34
CA GLN A 147 22.08 10.50 -12.98
C GLN A 147 22.44 11.37 -11.77
N THR A 148 21.97 12.62 -11.75
CA THR A 148 22.23 13.56 -10.66
C THR A 148 21.57 13.10 -9.36
N VAL A 149 20.30 12.70 -9.42
CA VAL A 149 19.53 12.22 -8.26
C VAL A 149 20.13 10.93 -7.70
N ASN A 150 20.54 10.00 -8.55
CA ASN A 150 21.18 8.75 -8.13
C ASN A 150 22.57 8.99 -7.52
N ALA A 151 23.33 9.95 -8.05
CA ALA A 151 24.60 10.35 -7.44
C ALA A 151 24.37 11.01 -6.07
N ALA A 152 23.37 11.88 -5.97
CA ALA A 152 22.99 12.52 -4.71
C ALA A 152 22.46 11.52 -3.67
N SER A 153 21.67 10.52 -4.09
CA SER A 153 21.14 9.48 -3.20
C SER A 153 22.22 8.55 -2.65
N LYS A 154 23.39 8.48 -3.30
CA LYS A 154 24.55 7.69 -2.85
C LYS A 154 25.55 8.51 -2.02
N ASN A 155 25.35 9.81 -1.86
CA ASN A 155 26.21 10.67 -1.06
C ASN A 155 25.73 10.76 0.39
N GLN A 156 26.55 10.32 1.36
CA GLN A 156 26.18 10.24 2.77
C GLN A 156 25.84 11.60 3.41
N ALA A 157 26.52 12.68 3.02
CA ALA A 157 26.25 14.01 3.54
C ALA A 157 24.88 14.53 3.06
N LEU A 158 24.58 14.35 1.77
CA LEU A 158 23.27 14.70 1.21
C LEU A 158 22.15 13.83 1.80
N ARG A 159 22.40 12.53 2.01
CA ARG A 159 21.46 11.62 2.69
C ARG A 159 21.18 12.05 4.12
N SER A 160 22.19 12.46 4.88
CA SER A 160 22.04 12.98 6.24
C SER A 160 21.25 14.28 6.28
N GLY A 161 21.43 15.16 5.27
CA GLY A 161 20.60 16.35 5.10
C GLY A 161 19.14 16.01 4.77
N LEU A 162 18.92 15.08 3.84
CA LEU A 162 17.59 14.63 3.45
C LEU A 162 16.84 13.96 4.60
N ASP A 163 17.54 13.20 5.45
CA ASP A 163 16.99 12.57 6.64
C ASP A 163 16.36 13.63 7.58
N LYS A 164 17.05 14.74 7.83
CA LYS A 164 16.53 15.81 8.70
C LYS A 164 15.22 16.42 8.18
N VAL A 165 15.08 16.54 6.85
CA VAL A 165 13.95 17.19 6.17
C VAL A 165 12.81 16.23 5.87
N LEU A 166 13.10 15.13 5.19
CA LEU A 166 12.11 14.13 4.75
C LEU A 166 11.99 12.95 5.73
N LYS A 167 12.76 12.88 6.81
CA LYS A 167 12.73 11.75 7.78
C LYS A 167 12.88 10.38 7.11
N ILE A 168 13.64 10.33 6.02
CA ILE A 168 14.06 9.08 5.40
C ILE A 168 15.44 8.79 5.98
N HIS A 169 15.53 7.78 6.84
CA HIS A 169 16.76 7.40 7.50
C HIS A 169 17.94 7.38 6.51
N HIS A 170 19.05 8.02 6.85
CA HIS A 170 20.18 8.21 5.93
C HIS A 170 20.73 6.88 5.36
N ASP A 171 20.74 5.81 6.15
CA ASP A 171 21.14 4.45 5.72
C ASP A 171 20.14 3.74 4.81
N ARG A 172 18.93 4.31 4.62
CA ARG A 172 17.94 3.71 3.73
C ARG A 172 18.45 3.74 2.30
N GLN A 173 18.57 2.56 1.70
CA GLN A 173 18.83 2.41 0.27
C GLN A 173 17.59 2.88 -0.51
N LEU A 174 17.78 3.90 -1.33
CA LEU A 174 16.75 4.37 -2.26
C LEU A 174 16.93 3.70 -3.63
N PRO A 175 15.83 3.33 -4.31
CA PRO A 175 15.93 2.79 -5.66
C PRO A 175 16.46 3.86 -6.62
N ASP A 176 17.36 3.46 -7.50
CA ASP A 176 17.87 4.33 -8.56
C ASP A 176 16.75 4.63 -9.57
N TYR A 177 16.76 5.83 -10.14
CA TYR A 177 15.97 6.14 -11.33
C TYR A 177 16.69 5.65 -12.58
N ALA A 178 15.96 4.96 -13.45
CA ALA A 178 16.47 4.51 -14.73
C ALA A 178 16.67 5.69 -15.69
N PRO A 179 17.84 5.82 -16.35
CA PRO A 179 18.08 6.86 -17.35
C PRO A 179 17.13 6.74 -18.56
N GLN A 180 16.71 5.52 -18.90
CA GLN A 180 15.74 5.25 -19.96
C GLN A 180 14.54 4.50 -19.39
N ARG A 181 13.34 5.05 -19.62
CA ARG A 181 12.08 4.48 -19.15
C ARG A 181 11.72 3.23 -19.93
N PHE A 182 11.17 2.21 -19.26
CA PHE A 182 10.74 0.97 -19.91
C PHE A 182 9.82 1.25 -21.10
N ARG A 183 8.77 2.06 -20.91
CA ARG A 183 7.77 2.31 -21.97
C ARG A 183 8.36 2.99 -23.22
N ALA A 184 9.47 3.71 -23.09
CA ALA A 184 10.11 4.37 -24.23
C ALA A 184 10.87 3.38 -25.14
N SER A 185 11.43 2.33 -24.55
CA SER A 185 12.23 1.30 -25.24
C SER A 185 11.50 -0.03 -25.43
N ALA A 186 10.37 -0.25 -24.77
CA ALA A 186 9.58 -1.46 -24.88
C ALA A 186 9.17 -1.73 -26.33
N ARG A 187 9.34 -2.97 -26.77
CA ARG A 187 8.91 -3.46 -28.08
C ARG A 187 8.11 -4.74 -27.85
N THR A 188 6.81 -4.67 -28.12
CA THR A 188 5.91 -5.82 -28.02
C THR A 188 5.74 -6.50 -29.38
N GLN A 189 5.33 -7.76 -29.36
CA GLN A 189 5.08 -8.54 -30.57
C GLN A 189 3.65 -9.04 -30.54
N ALA A 190 2.76 -8.39 -31.28
CA ALA A 190 1.34 -8.72 -31.31
C ALA A 190 0.98 -9.72 -32.42
N GLN A 191 1.92 -10.00 -33.33
CA GLN A 191 1.70 -10.76 -34.56
C GLN A 191 1.72 -12.29 -34.38
N PHE A 192 2.12 -12.80 -33.21
CA PHE A 192 2.07 -14.23 -32.97
C PHE A 192 0.62 -14.75 -32.96
N PRO A 193 0.38 -15.98 -33.42
CA PRO A 193 -0.93 -16.60 -33.28
C PRO A 193 -1.27 -16.78 -31.80
N VAL A 194 -2.50 -16.42 -31.42
CA VAL A 194 -3.00 -16.64 -30.05
C VAL A 194 -3.18 -18.14 -29.83
N ARG A 195 -2.49 -18.69 -28.83
CA ARG A 195 -2.61 -20.10 -28.42
C ARG A 195 -2.97 -20.19 -26.94
N ASP A 196 -4.22 -20.51 -26.63
CA ASP A 196 -4.68 -20.56 -25.25
C ASP A 196 -3.99 -21.67 -24.45
N GLY A 197 -3.63 -21.35 -23.20
CA GLY A 197 -3.13 -22.32 -22.25
C GLY A 197 -4.26 -22.97 -21.46
N GLN A 198 -3.94 -24.01 -20.69
CA GLN A 198 -4.93 -24.71 -19.86
C GLN A 198 -5.64 -23.82 -18.82
N ARG A 199 -5.00 -22.72 -18.39
CA ARG A 199 -5.46 -21.86 -17.29
C ARG A 199 -5.66 -20.39 -17.66
N ALA A 200 -5.21 -19.95 -18.83
CA ALA A 200 -5.24 -18.55 -19.20
C ALA A 200 -5.24 -18.38 -20.73
N PRO A 201 -5.85 -17.28 -21.25
CA PRO A 201 -5.77 -16.94 -22.66
C PRO A 201 -4.32 -16.75 -23.12
N GLY A 202 -4.05 -17.10 -24.37
CA GLY A 202 -2.73 -17.08 -25.00
C GLY A 202 -2.24 -15.69 -25.41
N LYS A 203 -2.63 -14.62 -24.72
CA LYS A 203 -2.27 -13.24 -25.08
C LYS A 203 -2.14 -12.39 -23.83
N VAL A 204 -1.25 -11.39 -23.87
CA VAL A 204 -0.88 -10.60 -22.69
C VAL A 204 -0.95 -9.10 -22.98
N ALA A 205 -1.61 -8.36 -22.11
CA ALA A 205 -1.49 -6.91 -22.03
C ALA A 205 -0.56 -6.54 -20.86
N ILE A 206 0.47 -5.76 -21.14
CA ILE A 206 1.49 -5.38 -20.16
C ILE A 206 1.17 -4.00 -19.59
N PHE A 207 1.02 -3.96 -18.27
CA PHE A 207 1.08 -2.75 -17.46
C PHE A 207 2.48 -2.70 -16.86
N SER A 208 3.24 -1.64 -17.19
CA SER A 208 4.61 -1.55 -16.67
C SER A 208 4.64 -1.22 -15.20
N THR A 209 3.59 -0.62 -14.65
CA THR A 209 3.61 0.00 -13.30
C THR A 209 4.60 1.17 -13.23
N CYS A 210 4.51 1.99 -12.18
CA CYS A 210 5.47 3.07 -11.99
C CYS A 210 6.89 2.55 -11.69
N TYR A 211 7.02 1.36 -11.10
CA TYR A 211 8.33 0.87 -10.65
C TYR A 211 9.19 0.36 -11.81
N ILE A 212 8.67 -0.53 -12.66
CA ILE A 212 9.41 -0.99 -13.86
C ILE A 212 9.62 0.19 -14.82
N ASN A 213 8.66 1.11 -14.93
CA ASN A 213 8.81 2.23 -15.85
C ASN A 213 9.94 3.19 -15.48
N TYR A 214 10.13 3.48 -14.18
CA TYR A 214 11.03 4.54 -13.72
C TYR A 214 12.28 4.04 -12.98
N HIS A 215 12.31 2.81 -12.46
CA HIS A 215 13.41 2.30 -11.63
C HIS A 215 14.04 1.04 -12.22
N GLU A 216 13.23 0.02 -12.51
CA GLU A 216 13.70 -1.32 -12.90
C GLU A 216 13.21 -1.74 -14.29
N PRO A 217 13.55 -1.00 -15.37
CA PRO A 217 13.06 -1.32 -16.70
C PRO A 217 13.58 -2.67 -17.22
N GLY A 218 14.70 -3.18 -16.69
CA GLY A 218 15.27 -4.47 -17.07
C GLY A 218 14.26 -5.61 -16.90
N ILE A 219 13.54 -5.63 -15.77
CA ILE A 219 12.50 -6.63 -15.46
C ILE A 219 11.45 -6.68 -16.58
N GLY A 220 11.00 -5.51 -17.05
CA GLY A 220 10.04 -5.42 -18.13
C GLY A 220 10.58 -5.93 -19.46
N HIS A 221 11.84 -5.62 -19.80
CA HIS A 221 12.45 -6.10 -21.04
C HIS A 221 12.67 -7.61 -21.02
N ASP A 222 13.04 -8.18 -19.87
CA ASP A 222 13.21 -9.62 -19.74
C ASP A 222 11.87 -10.36 -19.82
N LEU A 223 10.80 -9.80 -19.26
CA LEU A 223 9.44 -10.30 -19.49
C LEU A 223 9.08 -10.31 -20.97
N LEU A 224 9.36 -9.23 -21.70
CA LEU A 224 9.10 -9.16 -23.15
C LEU A 224 9.88 -10.24 -23.93
N LYS A 225 11.15 -10.47 -23.58
CA LYS A 225 11.97 -11.51 -24.21
C LYS A 225 11.40 -12.91 -23.94
N ILE A 226 10.98 -13.20 -22.71
CA ILE A 226 10.39 -14.48 -22.34
C ILE A 226 9.09 -14.71 -23.12
N LEU A 227 8.21 -13.70 -23.19
CA LEU A 227 6.94 -13.82 -23.91
C LEU A 227 7.17 -14.00 -25.41
N ALA A 228 8.13 -13.27 -26.00
CA ALA A 228 8.48 -13.42 -27.41
C ALA A 228 9.10 -14.80 -27.71
N HIS A 229 9.97 -15.31 -26.83
CA HIS A 229 10.56 -16.65 -26.96
C HIS A 229 9.49 -17.75 -26.98
N ASN A 230 8.40 -17.57 -26.24
CA ASN A 230 7.28 -18.50 -26.18
C ASN A 230 6.18 -18.19 -27.22
N GLU A 231 6.44 -17.32 -28.19
CA GLU A 231 5.48 -16.90 -29.22
C GLU A 231 4.15 -16.38 -28.63
N VAL A 232 4.20 -15.72 -27.47
CA VAL A 232 3.00 -15.18 -26.82
C VAL A 232 2.74 -13.76 -27.35
N PRO A 233 1.60 -13.50 -28.02
CA PRO A 233 1.26 -12.16 -28.48
C PRO A 233 1.10 -11.19 -27.32
N THR A 234 1.79 -10.06 -27.42
CA THR A 234 1.88 -9.03 -26.39
C THR A 234 1.48 -7.66 -26.92
N ILE A 235 0.80 -6.90 -26.07
CA ILE A 235 0.60 -5.46 -26.26
C ILE A 235 1.07 -4.71 -25.01
N LEU A 236 1.57 -3.50 -25.21
CA LEU A 236 1.80 -2.55 -24.13
C LEU A 236 0.55 -1.68 -24.04
N VAL A 237 -0.04 -1.56 -22.86
CA VAL A 237 -1.23 -0.71 -22.69
C VAL A 237 -0.88 0.74 -23.01
N GLU A 238 -1.69 1.39 -23.85
CA GLU A 238 -1.42 2.72 -24.39
C GLU A 238 -1.26 3.78 -23.29
N ARG A 239 -2.12 3.72 -22.28
CA ARG A 239 -2.15 4.65 -21.14
C ARG A 239 -2.23 3.88 -19.84
N GLU A 240 -1.36 4.24 -18.91
CA GLU A 240 -1.41 3.75 -17.53
C GLU A 240 -1.01 4.87 -16.57
N ALA A 241 -1.39 4.70 -15.31
CA ALA A 241 -0.94 5.52 -14.19
C ALA A 241 -0.40 4.58 -13.10
N CYS A 242 0.32 5.13 -12.12
CA CYS A 242 0.60 4.38 -10.89
C CYS A 242 -0.73 3.91 -10.26
N CYS A 243 -0.73 2.72 -9.65
CA CYS A 243 -1.87 2.14 -8.96
C CYS A 243 -2.46 3.03 -7.85
N GLY A 244 -1.73 4.07 -7.41
CA GLY A 244 -2.20 5.01 -6.41
C GLY A 244 -2.14 4.46 -4.98
N MET A 245 -1.62 3.23 -4.77
CA MET A 245 -1.48 2.62 -3.45
C MET A 245 -0.81 3.57 -2.43
N PRO A 246 0.32 4.25 -2.74
CA PRO A 246 0.91 5.19 -1.79
C PRO A 246 0.01 6.37 -1.40
N LYS A 247 -0.99 6.72 -2.22
CA LYS A 247 -1.96 7.77 -1.89
C LYS A 247 -3.04 7.31 -0.92
N LEU A 248 -3.26 6.00 -0.79
CA LEU A 248 -4.17 5.43 0.21
C LEU A 248 -3.58 5.51 1.63
N GLU A 249 -2.27 5.70 1.73
CA GLU A 249 -1.52 5.87 2.97
C GLU A 249 -1.52 7.30 3.52
N LEU A 250 -2.15 8.25 2.81
CA LEU A 250 -2.23 9.66 3.18
C LEU A 250 -3.35 9.91 4.17
#